data_AF-A0A372JHU9-F1
#
_entry.id   AF-A0A372JHU9-F1
#
_cell.length_a   1.000
_cell.length_b   1.000
_cell.length_c   1.000
_cell.angle_alpha   90.00
_cell.angle_beta   90.00
_cell.angle_gamma   90.00
#
_symmetry.space_group_name_H-M   'P 1'
#
loop_
_entity.id
_entity.type
_entity.pdbx_description
1 polymer ?
#
loop_
_entity_poly.entity_id
_entity_poly.type
_entity_poly.pdbx_seq_one_letter_code
_entity_poly.pdbx_strand_id
1 'polypeptide(L)'
;MSEDEAADLAGALCGIVSDYPMDDPRRTLQDCADRLAADPGGPGRAGLVVILNATSPYAVARIESSELLADMAAALRAALRTLDADACDGGHPHAESAHWDAEEAVTAGARLLTEEHRAYLDPDEYDEEYDLPLEAWTCPKALHAIAAEGVEALEEGLRRLRGEGITDGLDERYLGPDGRVDVRRLVQAGRAWWLGIEASAAGLWTARRIVSGEAATPRDRLALLLALGVCVSAWQEGLGDPYLPAMEAAIGTVDLAAGESPCPHGDAPHPWAATDRGDRPSLVTALFTPNDPSAETFALWACPRNLADLARECLADFESWRAMRTHE
;
A
#
# COMPACT_ATOMS: atom_id res chain seq x y z
N MET A 1 6.60 25.54 20.53
CA MET A 1 5.18 25.50 20.14
C MET A 1 4.41 26.11 21.28
N SER A 2 3.46 27.01 21.01
CA SER A 2 2.59 27.60 22.04
C SER A 2 1.50 26.62 22.47
N GLU A 3 0.77 26.96 23.54
CA GLU A 3 -0.42 26.20 23.99
C GLU A 3 -1.53 26.20 22.93
N ASP A 4 -1.78 27.35 22.29
CA ASP A 4 -2.77 27.46 21.21
C ASP A 4 -2.41 26.53 20.04
N GLU A 5 -1.14 26.52 19.61
CA GLU A 5 -0.66 25.62 18.56
C GLU A 5 -0.78 24.13 18.97
N ALA A 6 -0.61 23.82 20.26
CA ALA A 6 -0.80 22.47 20.79
C ALA A 6 -2.26 22.04 20.77
N ALA A 7 -3.17 22.95 21.13
CA ALA A 7 -4.61 22.70 21.14
C ALA A 7 -5.16 22.54 19.71
N ASP A 8 -4.72 23.37 18.77
CA ASP A 8 -5.06 23.25 17.35
C ASP A 8 -4.57 21.91 16.78
N LEU A 9 -3.32 21.53 17.09
CA LEU A 9 -2.77 20.23 16.69
C LEU A 9 -3.57 19.07 17.29
N ALA A 10 -3.92 19.13 18.57
CA ALA A 10 -4.75 18.11 19.22
C ALA A 10 -6.11 17.98 18.51
N GLY A 11 -6.79 19.08 18.21
CA GLY A 11 -8.06 19.08 17.49
C GLY A 11 -7.95 18.46 16.09
N ALA A 12 -6.89 18.78 15.34
CA ALA A 12 -6.62 18.17 14.05
C ALA A 12 -6.38 16.66 14.16
N LEU A 13 -5.58 16.23 15.13
CA LEU A 13 -5.26 14.81 15.37
C LEU A 13 -6.48 14.01 15.86
N CYS A 14 -7.34 14.59 16.71
CA CYS A 14 -8.60 13.96 17.11
C CYS A 14 -9.50 13.73 15.88
N GLY A 15 -9.61 14.71 14.99
CA GLY A 15 -10.30 14.54 13.71
C GLY A 15 -9.73 13.37 12.89
N ILE A 16 -8.40 13.24 12.84
CA ILE A 16 -7.73 12.13 12.14
C ILE A 16 -8.10 10.78 12.76
N VAL A 17 -7.86 10.59 14.06
CA VAL A 17 -8.08 9.26 14.69
C VAL A 17 -9.56 8.86 14.73
N SER A 18 -10.46 9.83 14.65
CA SER A 18 -11.92 9.61 14.60
C SER A 18 -12.49 9.54 13.18
N ASP A 19 -11.63 9.49 12.14
CA ASP A 19 -12.02 9.40 10.71
C ASP A 19 -12.84 10.60 10.19
N TYR A 20 -12.68 11.76 10.84
CA TYR A 20 -13.26 13.06 10.47
C TYR A 20 -12.18 14.17 10.45
N PRO A 21 -11.14 14.06 9.60
CA PRO A 21 -10.09 15.06 9.54
C PRO A 21 -10.64 16.41 9.08
N MET A 22 -10.28 17.48 9.78
CA MET A 22 -10.68 18.86 9.44
C MET A 22 -9.78 19.51 8.38
N ASP A 23 -8.56 19.00 8.25
CA ASP A 23 -7.52 19.44 7.31
C ASP A 23 -6.88 18.22 6.62
N ASP A 24 -5.93 18.43 5.70
CA ASP A 24 -5.19 17.33 5.05
C ASP A 24 -4.40 16.51 6.08
N PRO A 25 -4.80 15.25 6.37
CA PRO A 25 -4.14 14.41 7.37
C PRO A 25 -2.68 14.12 7.00
N ARG A 26 -2.33 14.09 5.71
CA ARG A 26 -0.96 13.80 5.26
C ARG A 26 -0.01 14.89 5.73
N ARG A 27 -0.42 16.14 5.59
CA ARG A 27 0.38 17.30 6.02
C ARG A 27 0.60 17.29 7.52
N THR A 28 -0.45 17.09 8.30
CA THR A 28 -0.36 17.09 9.78
C THR A 28 0.55 15.97 10.29
N LEU A 29 0.40 14.75 9.75
CA LEU A 29 1.24 13.62 10.16
C LEU A 29 2.69 13.75 9.68
N GLN A 30 2.92 14.28 8.48
CA GLN A 30 4.27 14.57 8.00
C GLN A 30 4.97 15.59 8.92
N ASP A 31 4.29 16.67 9.30
CA ASP A 31 4.86 17.70 10.16
C ASP A 31 5.27 17.13 11.54
N CYS A 32 4.46 16.22 12.09
CA CYS A 32 4.82 15.46 13.30
C CYS A 32 6.04 14.56 13.10
N ALA A 33 6.12 13.83 11.98
CA ALA A 33 7.24 12.97 11.65
C ALA A 33 8.54 13.77 11.47
N ASP A 34 8.49 14.88 10.72
CA ASP A 34 9.61 15.78 10.47
C ASP A 34 10.15 16.40 11.76
N ARG A 35 9.25 16.84 12.65
CA ARG A 35 9.62 17.37 13.97
C ARG A 35 10.34 16.33 14.83
N LEU A 36 9.88 15.08 14.82
CA LEU A 36 10.53 14.01 15.58
C LEU A 36 11.87 13.61 14.95
N ALA A 37 11.96 13.58 13.62
CA ALA A 37 13.19 13.29 12.90
C ALA A 37 14.26 14.37 13.14
N ALA A 38 13.86 15.64 13.27
CA ALA A 38 14.76 16.76 13.51
C ALA A 38 15.38 16.74 14.92
N ASP A 39 14.62 16.29 15.93
CA ASP A 39 15.08 16.23 17.33
C ASP A 39 14.60 14.95 18.05
N PRO A 40 15.13 13.77 17.68
CA PRO A 40 14.63 12.49 18.14
C PRO A 40 14.91 12.21 19.63
N GLY A 41 15.77 12.99 20.28
CA GLY A 41 16.09 12.91 21.71
C GLY A 41 15.59 14.10 22.52
N GLY A 42 14.88 15.03 21.89
CA GLY A 42 14.50 16.31 22.46
C GLY A 42 13.36 16.29 23.47
N PRO A 43 13.03 17.45 24.06
CA PRO A 43 11.96 17.58 25.07
C PRO A 43 10.56 17.25 24.51
N GLY A 44 10.35 17.37 23.19
CA GLY A 44 9.09 17.01 22.52
C GLY A 44 8.96 15.53 22.13
N ARG A 45 10.02 14.71 22.32
CA ARG A 45 10.07 13.32 21.85
C ARG A 45 8.89 12.50 22.36
N ALA A 46 8.56 12.60 23.65
CA ALA A 46 7.51 11.81 24.27
C ALA A 46 6.15 12.04 23.57
N GLY A 47 5.78 13.31 23.39
CA GLY A 47 4.54 13.68 22.72
C GLY A 47 4.46 13.19 21.27
N LEU A 48 5.53 13.39 20.50
CA LEU A 48 5.56 12.97 19.09
C LEU A 48 5.54 11.45 18.91
N VAL A 49 6.20 10.69 19.80
CA VAL A 49 6.14 9.22 19.78
C VAL A 49 4.71 8.74 20.02
N VAL A 50 4.02 9.31 21.02
CA VAL A 50 2.62 8.97 21.32
C VAL A 50 1.71 9.31 20.14
N ILE A 51 1.84 10.53 19.58
CA ILE A 51 1.04 10.98 18.43
C ILE A 51 1.22 10.04 17.24
N LEU A 52 2.46 9.73 16.84
CA LEU A 52 2.73 8.92 15.66
C LEU A 52 2.30 7.46 15.85
N ASN A 53 2.41 6.90 17.07
CA ASN A 53 1.87 5.58 17.38
C ASN A 53 0.33 5.58 17.28
N ALA A 54 -0.34 6.49 17.98
CA ALA A 54 -1.81 6.56 18.05
C ALA A 54 -2.46 6.81 16.68
N THR A 55 -1.78 7.54 15.80
CA THR A 55 -2.26 7.82 14.43
C THR A 55 -1.85 6.77 13.40
N SER A 56 -0.97 5.82 13.75
CA SER A 56 -0.51 4.78 12.82
C SER A 56 -1.62 3.91 12.25
N PRO A 57 -2.69 3.50 12.99
CA PRO A 57 -3.77 2.70 12.41
C PRO A 57 -4.54 3.48 11.33
N TYR A 58 -4.80 4.77 11.57
CA TYR A 58 -5.42 5.65 10.57
C TYR A 58 -4.52 5.79 9.34
N ALA A 59 -3.24 6.10 9.54
CA ALA A 59 -2.29 6.29 8.45
C ALA A 59 -2.22 5.04 7.56
N VAL A 60 -2.11 3.85 8.16
CA VAL A 60 -2.06 2.58 7.41
C VAL A 60 -3.37 2.27 6.70
N ALA A 61 -4.51 2.59 7.29
CA ALA A 61 -5.83 2.24 6.73
C ALA A 61 -6.33 3.25 5.69
N ARG A 62 -5.99 4.53 5.82
CA ARG A 62 -6.58 5.64 5.05
C ARG A 62 -5.58 6.41 4.20
N ILE A 63 -4.29 6.35 4.52
CA ILE A 63 -3.27 7.10 3.79
C ILE A 63 -2.45 6.15 2.92
N GLU A 64 -2.75 6.18 1.64
CA GLU A 64 -1.99 5.46 0.62
C GLU A 64 -0.75 6.24 0.17
N SER A 65 0.15 6.51 1.13
CA SER A 65 1.43 7.15 0.86
C SER A 65 2.54 6.33 1.50
N SER A 66 3.22 5.53 0.68
CA SER A 66 4.37 4.75 1.14
C SER A 66 5.53 5.64 1.63
N GLU A 67 5.65 6.86 1.10
CA GLU A 67 6.63 7.84 1.56
C GLU A 67 6.33 8.30 2.99
N LEU A 68 5.09 8.73 3.26
CA LEU A 68 4.68 9.17 4.60
C LEU A 68 4.84 8.05 5.64
N LEU A 69 4.36 6.84 5.34
CA LEU A 69 4.50 5.72 6.29
C LEU A 69 5.98 5.38 6.56
N ALA A 70 6.84 5.50 5.54
CA ALA A 70 8.28 5.29 5.68
C ALA A 70 8.93 6.38 6.55
N ASP A 71 8.53 7.64 6.38
CA ASP A 71 9.03 8.77 7.16
C ASP A 71 8.58 8.69 8.62
N MET A 72 7.30 8.41 8.88
CA MET A 72 6.79 8.16 10.24
C MET A 72 7.57 7.02 10.93
N ALA A 73 7.77 5.91 10.23
CA ALA A 73 8.53 4.77 10.77
C ALA A 73 10.02 5.12 10.98
N ALA A 74 10.63 5.93 10.10
CA ALA A 74 12.01 6.37 10.24
C ALA A 74 12.18 7.30 11.46
N ALA A 75 11.25 8.22 11.68
CA ALA A 75 11.22 9.13 12.82
C ALA A 75 11.09 8.36 14.15
N LEU A 76 10.15 7.40 14.23
CA LEU A 76 10.01 6.54 15.41
C LEU A 76 11.27 5.69 15.67
N ARG A 77 11.89 5.12 14.62
CA ARG A 77 13.18 4.42 14.76
C ARG A 77 14.30 5.35 15.23
N ALA A 78 14.29 6.62 14.84
CA ALA A 78 15.24 7.61 15.34
C ALA A 78 15.06 7.85 16.83
N ALA A 79 13.81 8.01 17.29
CA ALA A 79 13.48 8.14 18.71
C ALA A 79 13.92 6.89 19.51
N LEU A 80 13.63 5.69 19.01
CA LEU A 80 14.05 4.41 19.63
C LEU A 80 15.55 4.37 19.93
N ARG A 81 16.40 4.86 19.03
CA ARG A 81 17.85 4.88 19.23
C ARG A 81 18.32 5.81 20.36
N THR A 82 17.46 6.70 20.83
CA THR A 82 17.75 7.64 21.94
C THR A 82 17.16 7.19 23.27
N LEU A 83 16.36 6.12 23.28
CA LEU A 83 15.65 5.61 24.44
C LEU A 83 16.44 4.44 25.04
N ASP A 84 16.86 4.58 26.29
CA ASP A 84 17.43 3.48 27.08
C ASP A 84 16.32 2.85 27.93
N ALA A 85 15.73 1.76 27.44
CA ALA A 85 14.64 1.08 28.12
C ALA A 85 15.06 0.47 29.47
N ASP A 86 16.36 0.17 29.65
CA ASP A 86 16.90 -0.42 30.87
C ASP A 86 17.18 0.62 31.97
N ALA A 87 17.13 1.92 31.62
CA ALA A 87 17.30 3.02 32.58
C ALA A 87 16.12 3.18 33.56
N CYS A 88 14.97 2.58 33.27
CA CYS A 88 13.79 2.60 34.13
C CYS A 88 13.74 1.32 35.00
N ASP A 89 13.65 1.50 36.31
CA ASP A 89 13.53 0.41 37.29
C ASP A 89 12.08 -0.10 37.47
N GLY A 90 11.10 0.58 36.86
CA GLY A 90 9.68 0.26 36.93
C GLY A 90 8.99 0.70 38.22
N GLY A 91 9.59 1.63 38.99
CA GLY A 91 9.04 2.14 40.25
C GLY A 91 7.87 3.13 40.11
N HIS A 92 7.39 3.41 38.89
CA HIS A 92 6.32 4.36 38.60
C HIS A 92 5.35 3.79 37.54
N PRO A 93 4.15 4.37 37.36
CA PRO A 93 3.22 3.94 36.31
C PRO A 93 3.82 4.08 34.90
N HIS A 94 3.42 3.23 33.97
CA HIS A 94 3.82 3.32 32.57
C HIS A 94 2.63 3.67 31.70
N ALA A 95 2.84 4.56 30.72
CA ALA A 95 1.86 4.76 29.67
C ALA A 95 1.85 3.51 28.77
N GLU A 96 0.69 2.85 28.65
CA GLU A 96 0.51 1.61 27.88
C GLU A 96 -0.54 1.81 26.78
N SER A 97 -0.11 1.71 25.51
CA SER A 97 -0.94 1.96 24.32
C SER A 97 -2.20 1.10 24.23
N ALA A 98 -2.16 -0.13 24.76
CA ALA A 98 -3.27 -1.09 24.69
C ALA A 98 -4.55 -0.61 25.39
N HIS A 99 -4.47 0.41 26.23
CA HIS A 99 -5.59 0.90 27.04
C HIS A 99 -6.04 2.32 26.66
N TRP A 100 -5.40 2.95 25.68
CA TRP A 100 -5.73 4.32 25.32
C TRP A 100 -6.92 4.39 24.39
N ASP A 101 -7.81 5.34 24.66
CA ASP A 101 -8.58 5.95 23.59
C ASP A 101 -7.64 6.76 22.68
N ALA A 102 -7.82 6.67 21.37
CA ALA A 102 -6.91 7.32 20.43
C ALA A 102 -6.98 8.86 20.51
N GLU A 103 -8.16 9.44 20.80
CA GLU A 103 -8.32 10.89 20.99
C GLU A 103 -7.61 11.36 22.26
N GLU A 104 -7.72 10.58 23.35
CA GLU A 104 -7.00 10.85 24.60
C GLU A 104 -5.48 10.79 24.39
N ALA A 105 -4.99 9.78 23.67
CA ALA A 105 -3.57 9.62 23.38
C ALA A 105 -3.00 10.79 22.57
N VAL A 106 -3.67 11.21 21.48
CA VAL A 106 -3.18 12.34 20.67
C VAL A 106 -3.29 13.67 21.41
N THR A 107 -4.29 13.83 22.28
CA THR A 107 -4.44 15.01 23.15
C THR A 107 -3.32 15.08 24.17
N ALA A 108 -3.04 13.98 24.89
CA ALA A 108 -1.92 13.88 25.82
C ALA A 108 -0.58 14.12 25.09
N GLY A 109 -0.41 13.49 23.93
CA GLY A 109 0.76 13.67 23.08
C GLY A 109 0.99 15.13 22.68
N ALA A 110 -0.05 15.85 22.27
CA ALA A 110 0.03 17.26 21.90
C ALA A 110 0.39 18.16 23.10
N ARG A 111 -0.22 17.91 24.26
CA ARG A 111 0.09 18.61 25.52
C ARG A 111 1.57 18.47 25.88
N LEU A 112 2.13 17.27 25.78
CA LEU A 112 3.54 16.98 26.08
C LEU A 112 4.55 17.76 25.21
N LEU A 113 4.12 18.42 24.14
CA LEU A 113 4.97 19.23 23.28
C LEU A 113 5.23 20.65 23.83
N THR A 114 4.46 21.09 24.83
CA THR A 114 4.63 22.41 25.48
C THR A 114 5.29 22.26 26.85
N GLU A 115 6.00 23.30 27.30
CA GLU A 115 6.62 23.28 28.63
C GLU A 115 5.58 23.48 29.73
N GLU A 116 4.60 24.36 29.49
CA GLU A 116 3.52 24.65 30.42
C GLU A 116 2.70 23.40 30.75
N HIS A 117 2.25 22.63 29.76
CA HIS A 117 1.48 21.42 30.03
C HIS A 117 2.30 20.28 30.63
N ARG A 118 3.61 20.21 30.38
CA ARG A 118 4.46 19.26 31.10
C ARG A 118 4.52 19.60 32.58
N ALA A 119 4.55 20.89 32.94
CA ALA A 119 4.55 21.31 34.35
C ALA A 119 3.22 20.99 35.06
N TYR A 120 2.08 21.06 34.37
CA TYR A 120 0.78 20.69 34.96
C TYR A 120 0.61 19.19 35.23
N LEU A 121 1.40 18.33 34.57
CA LEU A 121 1.42 16.88 34.82
C LEU A 121 2.40 16.49 35.95
N ASP A 122 2.96 17.48 36.65
CA ASP A 122 3.77 17.27 37.85
C ASP A 122 2.87 16.81 39.01
N PRO A 123 3.24 15.73 39.72
CA PRO A 123 2.45 15.15 40.82
C PRO A 123 2.03 16.13 41.93
N ASP A 124 2.70 17.28 42.10
CA ASP A 124 2.34 18.28 43.11
C ASP A 124 1.07 19.09 42.76
N GLU A 125 0.60 19.09 41.50
CA GLU A 125 -0.60 19.81 41.02
C GLU A 125 -1.71 18.87 40.49
N TYR A 126 -1.51 17.56 40.63
CA TYR A 126 -2.26 16.50 39.94
C TYR A 126 -3.56 16.06 40.65
N ASP A 127 -4.66 15.90 39.90
CA ASP A 127 -5.93 15.31 40.35
C ASP A 127 -5.97 13.83 39.91
N GLU A 128 -5.91 12.90 40.89
CA GLU A 128 -5.65 11.45 40.72
C GLU A 128 -6.68 10.67 39.90
N GLU A 129 -7.82 11.25 39.55
CA GLU A 129 -8.97 10.44 39.11
C GLU A 129 -8.91 9.99 37.64
N TYR A 130 -8.19 10.69 36.73
CA TYR A 130 -8.28 10.40 35.28
C TYR A 130 -7.03 10.54 34.40
N ASP A 131 -5.91 11.13 34.84
CA ASP A 131 -4.73 11.35 33.97
C ASP A 131 -3.53 10.45 34.34
N LEU A 132 -2.54 10.26 33.48
CA LEU A 132 -1.26 9.63 33.87
C LEU A 132 -0.24 10.72 34.25
N PRO A 133 0.61 10.51 35.28
CA PRO A 133 1.60 11.52 35.69
C PRO A 133 2.68 11.69 34.61
N LEU A 134 3.39 12.84 34.61
CA LEU A 134 4.41 13.15 33.60
C LEU A 134 5.47 12.05 33.46
N GLU A 135 5.88 11.44 34.57
CA GLU A 135 6.87 10.35 34.60
C GLU A 135 6.41 9.11 33.81
N ALA A 136 5.09 8.84 33.78
CA ALA A 136 4.55 7.73 33.01
C ALA A 136 4.64 7.98 31.51
N TRP A 137 4.36 9.21 31.07
CA TRP A 137 4.43 9.64 29.67
C TRP A 137 5.86 9.84 29.15
N THR A 138 6.79 10.17 30.04
CA THR A 138 8.19 10.45 29.68
C THR A 138 9.13 9.27 29.94
N CYS A 139 8.62 8.18 30.54
CA CYS A 139 9.40 6.99 30.83
C CYS A 139 10.09 6.40 29.58
N PRO A 140 11.42 6.25 29.60
CA PRO A 140 12.16 5.67 28.47
C PRO A 140 11.69 4.27 28.07
N LYS A 141 11.32 3.43 29.05
CA LYS A 141 10.83 2.08 28.82
C LYS A 141 9.46 2.06 28.16
N ALA A 142 8.53 2.88 28.64
CA ALA A 142 7.20 3.02 28.04
C ALA A 142 7.30 3.55 26.61
N LEU A 143 8.01 4.66 26.42
CA LEU A 143 8.22 5.26 25.10
C LEU A 143 8.91 4.32 24.12
N HIS A 144 9.84 3.48 24.59
CA HIS A 144 10.46 2.47 23.74
C HIS A 144 9.43 1.45 23.25
N ALA A 145 8.55 0.96 24.12
CA ALA A 145 7.49 0.02 23.71
C ALA A 145 6.51 0.65 22.70
N ILE A 146 6.02 1.86 22.99
CA ILE A 146 5.09 2.61 22.13
C ILE A 146 5.71 2.88 20.75
N ALA A 147 6.96 3.34 20.71
CA ALA A 147 7.65 3.62 19.45
C ALA A 147 7.90 2.32 18.65
N ALA A 148 8.23 1.21 19.32
CA ALA A 148 8.44 -0.08 18.66
C ALA A 148 7.14 -0.60 18.02
N GLU A 149 6.02 -0.53 18.73
CA GLU A 149 4.70 -0.89 18.20
C GLU A 149 4.32 -0.02 17.00
N GLY A 150 4.53 1.30 17.09
CA GLY A 150 4.25 2.21 15.97
C GLY A 150 5.10 1.88 14.73
N VAL A 151 6.38 1.54 14.91
CA VAL A 151 7.25 1.07 13.82
C VAL A 151 6.70 -0.22 13.21
N GLU A 152 6.32 -1.20 14.03
CA GLU A 152 5.77 -2.47 13.54
C GLU A 152 4.50 -2.26 12.71
N ALA A 153 3.56 -1.46 13.21
CA ALA A 153 2.30 -1.15 12.52
C ALA A 153 2.55 -0.46 11.16
N LEU A 154 3.43 0.55 11.12
CA LEU A 154 3.77 1.28 9.90
C LEU A 154 4.55 0.41 8.90
N GLU A 155 5.49 -0.41 9.37
CA GLU A 155 6.21 -1.37 8.53
C GLU A 155 5.26 -2.40 7.91
N GLU A 156 4.31 -2.91 8.69
CA GLU A 156 3.28 -3.81 8.18
C GLU A 156 2.40 -3.13 7.13
N GLY A 157 2.02 -1.86 7.35
CA GLY A 157 1.33 -1.05 6.35
C GLY A 157 2.15 -0.87 5.06
N LEU A 158 3.44 -0.59 5.18
CA LEU A 158 4.36 -0.50 4.04
C LEU A 158 4.48 -1.82 3.28
N ARG A 159 4.58 -2.96 3.98
CA ARG A 159 4.59 -4.28 3.35
C ARG A 159 3.32 -4.52 2.54
N ARG A 160 2.16 -4.13 3.08
CA ARG A 160 0.87 -4.21 2.36
C ARG A 160 0.82 -3.32 1.13
N LEU A 161 1.23 -2.05 1.24
CA LEU A 161 1.29 -1.12 0.10
C LEU A 161 2.28 -1.57 -0.99
N ARG A 162 3.32 -2.33 -0.62
CA ARG A 162 4.24 -2.96 -1.58
C ARG A 162 3.74 -4.30 -2.12
N GLY A 163 2.69 -4.84 -1.54
CA GLY A 163 2.16 -6.16 -1.86
C GLY A 163 3.08 -7.30 -1.49
N GLU A 164 3.88 -7.14 -0.44
CA GLU A 164 4.67 -8.23 0.13
C GLU A 164 3.69 -9.29 0.67
N GLY A 165 4.01 -10.57 0.46
CA GLY A 165 3.15 -11.69 0.87
C GLY A 165 1.90 -11.94 0.01
N ILE A 166 1.39 -10.95 -0.73
CA ILE A 166 0.16 -11.10 -1.54
C ILE A 166 0.28 -12.22 -2.58
N THR A 167 1.48 -12.40 -3.14
CA THR A 167 1.73 -13.38 -4.20
C THR A 167 2.33 -14.69 -3.70
N ASP A 168 2.48 -14.86 -2.38
CA ASP A 168 3.08 -16.05 -1.80
C ASP A 168 2.16 -17.26 -2.03
N GLY A 169 2.76 -18.39 -2.42
CA GLY A 169 2.01 -19.62 -2.71
C GLY A 169 1.23 -19.62 -4.04
N LEU A 170 1.30 -18.54 -4.82
CA LEU A 170 0.58 -18.45 -6.09
C LEU A 170 1.27 -19.20 -7.22
N ASP A 171 2.57 -19.50 -7.10
CA ASP A 171 3.29 -20.37 -8.03
C ASP A 171 2.72 -21.79 -8.02
N GLU A 172 2.42 -22.35 -6.85
CA GLU A 172 1.78 -23.66 -6.70
C GLU A 172 0.35 -23.68 -7.28
N ARG A 173 -0.29 -22.52 -7.36
CA ARG A 173 -1.66 -22.37 -7.89
C ARG A 173 -1.68 -22.20 -9.40
N TYR A 174 -0.80 -21.36 -9.94
CA TYR A 174 -0.82 -20.91 -11.33
C TYR A 174 0.26 -21.50 -12.22
N LEU A 175 1.23 -22.24 -11.67
CA LEU A 175 2.16 -23.03 -12.48
C LEU A 175 1.73 -24.49 -12.53
N GLY A 176 1.83 -25.06 -13.72
CA GLY A 176 1.72 -26.50 -13.93
C GLY A 176 2.96 -27.25 -13.44
N PRO A 177 2.91 -28.59 -13.36
CA PRO A 177 4.06 -29.42 -12.98
C PRO A 177 5.29 -29.27 -13.88
N ASP A 178 5.09 -28.78 -15.11
CA ASP A 178 6.14 -28.49 -16.09
C ASP A 178 6.69 -27.05 -15.98
N GLY A 179 6.26 -26.29 -14.96
CA GLY A 179 6.65 -24.91 -14.72
C GLY A 179 5.97 -23.89 -15.65
N ARG A 180 5.03 -24.32 -16.50
CA ARG A 180 4.29 -23.40 -17.40
C ARG A 180 3.07 -22.80 -16.71
N VAL A 181 2.65 -21.62 -17.18
CA VAL A 181 1.49 -20.92 -16.64
C VAL A 181 0.18 -21.68 -16.98
N ASP A 182 -0.63 -22.01 -15.97
CA ASP A 182 -2.02 -22.45 -16.14
C ASP A 182 -2.91 -21.24 -16.44
N VAL A 183 -2.91 -20.85 -17.72
CA VAL A 183 -3.66 -19.68 -18.22
C VAL A 183 -5.15 -19.77 -17.91
N ARG A 184 -5.71 -20.97 -17.93
CA ARG A 184 -7.13 -21.19 -17.62
C ARG A 184 -7.44 -20.79 -16.17
N ARG A 185 -6.63 -21.25 -15.21
CA ARG A 185 -6.79 -20.87 -13.80
C ARG A 185 -6.60 -19.38 -13.60
N LEU A 186 -5.61 -18.80 -14.27
CA LEU A 186 -5.29 -17.38 -14.13
C LEU A 186 -6.41 -16.49 -14.66
N VAL A 187 -6.90 -16.76 -15.87
CA VAL A 187 -8.05 -16.07 -16.48
C VAL A 187 -9.31 -16.25 -15.64
N GLN A 188 -9.54 -17.44 -15.10
CA GLN A 188 -10.70 -17.70 -14.22
C GLN A 188 -10.62 -16.87 -12.93
N ALA A 189 -9.43 -16.75 -12.33
CA ALA A 189 -9.22 -15.89 -11.17
C ALA A 189 -9.49 -14.42 -11.51
N GLY A 190 -8.98 -13.92 -12.64
CA GLY A 190 -9.22 -12.55 -13.11
C GLY A 190 -10.71 -12.22 -13.36
N ARG A 191 -11.52 -13.21 -13.78
CA ARG A 191 -12.97 -13.01 -13.97
C ARG A 191 -13.78 -12.96 -12.68
N ALA A 192 -13.27 -13.55 -11.61
CA ALA A 192 -13.98 -13.61 -10.34
C ALA A 192 -13.78 -12.32 -9.52
N TRP A 193 -13.97 -11.15 -10.16
CA TRP A 193 -13.72 -9.84 -9.55
C TRP A 193 -14.56 -9.60 -8.29
N TRP A 194 -15.76 -10.20 -8.20
CA TRP A 194 -16.59 -10.17 -6.99
C TRP A 194 -15.97 -10.92 -5.79
N LEU A 195 -14.89 -11.70 -6.00
CA LEU A 195 -14.09 -12.32 -4.93
C LEU A 195 -12.94 -11.42 -4.43
N GLY A 196 -12.81 -10.19 -4.95
CA GLY A 196 -11.98 -9.10 -4.41
C GLY A 196 -10.47 -9.38 -4.37
N ILE A 197 -10.03 -10.11 -3.36
CA ILE A 197 -8.61 -10.32 -3.06
C ILE A 197 -7.95 -11.27 -4.06
N GLU A 198 -8.63 -12.36 -4.46
CA GLU A 198 -8.01 -13.37 -5.33
C GLU A 198 -7.71 -12.85 -6.74
N ALA A 199 -8.64 -12.09 -7.32
CA ALA A 199 -8.48 -11.54 -8.67
C ALA A 199 -7.38 -10.46 -8.72
N SER A 200 -7.22 -9.68 -7.64
CA SER A 200 -6.20 -8.64 -7.54
C SER A 200 -4.81 -9.28 -7.37
N ALA A 201 -4.71 -10.30 -6.52
CA ALA A 201 -3.48 -11.07 -6.29
C ALA A 201 -3.00 -11.78 -7.57
N ALA A 202 -3.92 -12.36 -8.36
CA ALA A 202 -3.61 -12.96 -9.65
C ALA A 202 -3.02 -11.94 -10.66
N GLY A 203 -3.61 -10.75 -10.70
CA GLY A 203 -3.11 -9.65 -11.53
C GLY A 203 -1.72 -9.18 -11.11
N LEU A 204 -1.48 -8.98 -9.81
CA LEU A 204 -0.17 -8.62 -9.26
C LEU A 204 0.89 -9.68 -9.54
N TRP A 205 0.56 -10.96 -9.33
CA TRP A 205 1.43 -12.10 -9.63
C TRP A 205 1.84 -12.12 -11.10
N THR A 206 0.88 -11.94 -11.99
CA THR A 206 1.11 -11.90 -13.45
C THR A 206 2.06 -10.76 -13.83
N ALA A 207 1.80 -9.57 -13.30
CA ALA A 207 2.60 -8.38 -13.57
C ALA A 207 4.06 -8.55 -13.10
N ARG A 208 4.27 -9.05 -11.88
CA ARG A 208 5.62 -9.27 -11.32
C ARG A 208 6.45 -10.21 -12.20
N ARG A 209 5.87 -11.32 -12.67
CA ARG A 209 6.58 -12.29 -13.53
C ARG A 209 6.94 -11.74 -14.90
N ILE A 210 6.10 -10.85 -15.45
CA ILE A 210 6.40 -10.13 -16.71
C ILE A 210 7.63 -9.24 -16.52
N VAL A 211 7.68 -8.49 -15.41
CA VAL A 211 8.75 -7.53 -15.11
C VAL A 211 10.05 -8.23 -14.70
N SER A 212 9.99 -9.31 -13.92
CA SER A 212 11.18 -10.06 -13.48
C SER A 212 11.80 -10.92 -14.58
N GLY A 213 11.13 -11.08 -15.73
CA GLY A 213 11.64 -11.91 -16.84
C GLY A 213 11.50 -13.41 -16.59
N GLU A 214 10.71 -13.83 -15.60
CA GLU A 214 10.44 -15.24 -15.29
C GLU A 214 9.54 -15.94 -16.31
N ALA A 215 9.08 -15.22 -17.35
CA ALA A 215 8.45 -15.80 -18.52
C ALA A 215 9.49 -16.57 -19.36
N ALA A 216 9.63 -17.88 -19.10
CA ALA A 216 10.66 -18.73 -19.68
C ALA A 216 10.63 -18.80 -21.23
N THR A 217 9.48 -18.55 -21.84
CA THR A 217 9.32 -18.60 -23.31
C THR A 217 8.47 -17.43 -23.84
N PRO A 218 8.56 -17.10 -25.15
CA PRO A 218 7.64 -16.15 -25.78
C PRO A 218 6.16 -16.55 -25.62
N ARG A 219 5.88 -17.86 -25.53
CA ARG A 219 4.53 -18.37 -25.28
C ARG A 219 4.04 -18.06 -23.87
N ASP A 220 4.90 -18.25 -22.87
CA ASP A 220 4.57 -17.91 -21.48
C ASP A 220 4.40 -16.40 -21.30
N ARG A 221 5.24 -15.60 -21.97
CA ARG A 221 5.10 -14.14 -21.97
C ARG A 221 3.78 -13.70 -22.58
N LEU A 222 3.39 -14.29 -23.72
CA LEU A 222 2.09 -14.03 -24.34
C LEU A 222 0.94 -14.42 -23.40
N ALA A 223 1.01 -15.60 -22.78
CA ALA A 223 0.03 -16.06 -21.81
C ALA A 223 -0.18 -15.05 -20.67
N LEU A 224 0.91 -14.58 -20.06
CA LEU A 224 0.87 -13.63 -18.97
C LEU A 224 0.29 -12.28 -19.41
N LEU A 225 0.71 -11.73 -20.56
CA LEU A 225 0.18 -10.46 -21.07
C LEU A 225 -1.32 -10.52 -21.34
N LEU A 226 -1.79 -11.59 -21.98
CA LEU A 226 -3.21 -11.77 -22.28
C LEU A 226 -4.04 -11.97 -21.00
N ALA A 227 -3.53 -12.75 -20.04
CA ALA A 227 -4.20 -12.94 -18.76
C ALA A 227 -4.25 -11.63 -17.95
N LEU A 228 -3.17 -10.85 -17.94
CA LEU A 228 -3.13 -9.54 -17.31
C LEU A 228 -4.17 -8.59 -17.93
N GLY A 229 -4.24 -8.53 -19.26
CA GLY A 229 -5.24 -7.71 -19.94
C GLY A 229 -6.67 -8.12 -19.58
N VAL A 230 -6.94 -9.42 -19.44
CA VAL A 230 -8.25 -9.92 -18.99
C VAL A 230 -8.52 -9.51 -17.54
N CYS A 231 -7.53 -9.60 -16.65
CA CYS A 231 -7.65 -9.11 -15.28
C CYS A 231 -8.00 -7.62 -15.27
N VAL A 232 -7.24 -6.78 -15.97
CA VAL A 232 -7.47 -5.32 -16.04
C VAL A 232 -8.88 -5.01 -16.53
N SER A 233 -9.32 -5.63 -17.62
CA SER A 233 -10.67 -5.42 -18.17
C SER A 233 -11.82 -5.82 -17.23
N ALA A 234 -11.56 -6.64 -16.20
CA ALA A 234 -12.58 -7.04 -15.24
C ALA A 234 -12.77 -6.04 -14.08
N TRP A 235 -11.80 -5.15 -13.83
CA TRP A 235 -11.81 -4.20 -12.72
C TRP A 235 -12.38 -2.84 -13.13
N GLN A 236 -13.69 -2.66 -12.92
CA GLN A 236 -14.37 -1.40 -13.26
C GLN A 236 -14.15 -0.30 -12.23
N GLU A 237 -14.05 -0.65 -10.94
CA GLU A 237 -13.85 0.29 -9.83
C GLU A 237 -12.38 0.73 -9.68
N GLY A 238 -11.47 0.05 -10.39
CA GLY A 238 -10.04 0.32 -10.34
C GLY A 238 -9.32 -0.31 -9.17
N LEU A 239 -7.99 -0.38 -9.28
CA LEU A 239 -7.10 -0.87 -8.25
C LEU A 239 -6.06 0.20 -7.90
N GLY A 240 -5.73 0.30 -6.62
CA GLY A 240 -4.66 1.15 -6.10
C GLY A 240 -3.33 0.43 -5.95
N ASP A 241 -2.49 0.93 -5.05
CA ASP A 241 -1.31 0.21 -4.57
C ASP A 241 -1.72 -1.11 -3.91
N PRO A 242 -0.92 -2.18 -4.03
CA PRO A 242 0.31 -2.34 -4.84
C PRO A 242 0.07 -2.65 -6.33
N TYR A 243 -1.19 -2.78 -6.74
CA TYR A 243 -1.56 -3.41 -8.00
C TYR A 243 -1.25 -2.54 -9.21
N LEU A 244 -1.74 -1.29 -9.21
CA LEU A 244 -1.66 -0.40 -10.36
C LEU A 244 -0.21 -0.17 -10.83
N PRO A 245 0.75 0.25 -9.98
CA PRO A 245 2.13 0.46 -10.44
C PRO A 245 2.78 -0.80 -11.00
N ALA A 246 2.50 -1.98 -10.41
CA ALA A 246 3.04 -3.23 -10.89
C ALA A 246 2.47 -3.61 -12.27
N MET A 247 1.15 -3.49 -12.44
CA MET A 247 0.47 -3.76 -13.70
C MET A 247 0.92 -2.80 -14.80
N GLU A 248 1.13 -1.52 -14.48
CA GLU A 248 1.69 -0.54 -15.40
C GLU A 248 3.10 -0.86 -15.83
N ALA A 249 3.97 -1.22 -14.89
CA ALA A 249 5.33 -1.64 -15.21
C ALA A 249 5.33 -2.84 -16.16
N ALA A 250 4.43 -3.81 -15.95
CA ALA A 250 4.28 -4.96 -16.83
C ALA A 250 3.77 -4.58 -18.23
N ILE A 251 2.72 -3.76 -18.34
CA ILE A 251 2.19 -3.29 -19.62
C ILE A 251 3.19 -2.41 -20.36
N GLY A 252 3.98 -1.60 -19.64
CA GLY A 252 5.05 -0.77 -20.18
C GLY A 252 6.20 -1.55 -20.84
N THR A 253 6.26 -2.88 -20.64
CA THR A 253 7.20 -3.74 -21.35
C THR A 253 6.77 -4.09 -22.79
N VAL A 254 5.59 -3.63 -23.23
CA VAL A 254 5.09 -3.81 -24.60
C VAL A 254 5.52 -2.64 -25.48
N ASP A 255 6.09 -2.94 -26.65
CA ASP A 255 6.43 -1.92 -27.65
C ASP A 255 5.18 -1.38 -28.34
N LEU A 256 4.76 -0.17 -27.94
CA LEU A 256 3.61 0.51 -28.52
C LEU A 256 3.85 1.00 -29.95
N ALA A 257 5.10 1.26 -30.35
CA ALA A 257 5.45 1.71 -31.69
C ALA A 257 5.29 0.59 -32.73
N ALA A 258 5.36 -0.66 -32.29
CA ALA A 258 5.10 -1.81 -33.15
C ALA A 258 3.68 -1.81 -33.75
N GLY A 259 2.72 -1.10 -33.16
CA GLY A 259 1.41 -0.92 -33.76
C GLY A 259 1.41 -0.07 -35.03
N GLU A 260 2.39 0.82 -35.21
CA GLU A 260 2.48 1.75 -36.34
C GLU A 260 3.12 1.10 -37.59
N SER A 261 3.87 0.01 -37.40
CA SER A 261 4.56 -0.70 -38.49
C SER A 261 3.63 -1.64 -39.25
N PRO A 262 3.76 -1.80 -40.58
CA PRO A 262 2.97 -2.75 -41.36
C PRO A 262 2.98 -4.15 -40.74
N CYS A 263 1.81 -4.73 -40.50
CA CYS A 263 1.67 -6.04 -39.89
C CYS A 263 2.00 -7.15 -40.91
N PRO A 264 2.77 -8.19 -40.54
CA PRO A 264 3.01 -9.36 -41.40
C PRO A 264 1.73 -10.09 -41.81
N HIS A 265 0.65 -9.91 -41.04
CA HIS A 265 -0.67 -10.49 -41.29
C HIS A 265 -1.57 -9.57 -42.14
N GLY A 266 -1.02 -8.46 -42.67
CA GLY A 266 -1.76 -7.47 -43.45
C GLY A 266 -2.82 -6.73 -42.63
N ASP A 267 -3.99 -6.51 -43.23
CA ASP A 267 -5.13 -5.82 -42.62
C ASP A 267 -6.08 -6.78 -41.86
N ALA A 268 -5.63 -8.01 -41.58
CA ALA A 268 -6.41 -8.94 -40.77
C ALA A 268 -6.71 -8.31 -39.39
N PRO A 269 -7.97 -8.37 -38.90
CA PRO A 269 -8.31 -7.84 -37.59
C PRO A 269 -7.51 -8.53 -36.48
N HIS A 270 -6.91 -7.74 -35.59
CA HIS A 270 -6.16 -8.27 -34.45
C HIS A 270 -7.14 -8.76 -33.38
N PRO A 271 -6.96 -9.98 -32.83
CA PRO A 271 -7.94 -10.63 -31.97
C PRO A 271 -8.36 -9.79 -30.77
N TRP A 272 -7.44 -9.06 -30.14
CA TRP A 272 -7.73 -8.27 -28.96
C TRP A 272 -8.74 -7.16 -29.26
N ALA A 273 -8.48 -6.36 -30.29
CA ALA A 273 -9.34 -5.25 -30.71
C ALA A 273 -10.64 -5.74 -31.38
N ALA A 274 -10.59 -6.89 -32.07
CA ALA A 274 -11.73 -7.44 -32.80
C ALA A 274 -12.69 -8.26 -31.92
N THR A 275 -12.30 -8.63 -30.70
CA THR A 275 -13.12 -9.43 -29.79
C THR A 275 -13.72 -8.56 -28.70
N ASP A 276 -15.02 -8.71 -28.48
CA ASP A 276 -15.73 -8.09 -27.35
C ASP A 276 -15.09 -8.47 -26.01
N ARG A 277 -14.99 -7.50 -25.09
CA ARG A 277 -14.39 -7.68 -23.74
C ARG A 277 -14.93 -8.94 -23.02
N GLY A 278 -16.22 -9.23 -23.18
CA GLY A 278 -16.89 -10.38 -22.55
C GLY A 278 -16.42 -11.75 -23.05
N ASP A 279 -15.93 -11.84 -24.29
CA ASP A 279 -15.55 -13.11 -24.93
C ASP A 279 -14.05 -13.39 -24.88
N ARG A 280 -13.22 -12.36 -24.68
CA ARG A 280 -11.76 -12.48 -24.56
C ARG A 280 -11.31 -13.56 -23.58
N PRO A 281 -11.89 -13.72 -22.37
CA PRO A 281 -11.45 -14.74 -21.43
C PRO A 281 -11.57 -16.18 -21.99
N SER A 282 -12.66 -16.45 -22.72
CA SER A 282 -12.89 -17.76 -23.34
C SER A 282 -11.90 -18.02 -24.48
N LEU A 283 -11.64 -17.01 -25.32
CA LEU A 283 -10.68 -17.14 -26.42
C LEU A 283 -9.23 -17.26 -25.94
N VAL A 284 -8.83 -16.47 -24.94
CA VAL A 284 -7.50 -16.57 -24.32
C VAL A 284 -7.33 -17.97 -23.71
N THR A 285 -8.33 -18.47 -22.98
CA THR A 285 -8.29 -19.84 -22.44
C THR A 285 -8.14 -20.88 -23.56
N ALA A 286 -8.89 -20.74 -24.65
CA ALA A 286 -8.85 -21.65 -25.80
C ALA A 286 -7.45 -21.72 -26.45
N LEU A 287 -6.74 -20.59 -26.53
CA LEU A 287 -5.40 -20.47 -27.13
C LEU A 287 -4.33 -21.32 -26.42
N PHE A 288 -4.54 -21.61 -25.13
CA PHE A 288 -3.62 -22.37 -24.29
C PHE A 288 -4.18 -23.72 -23.84
N THR A 289 -5.17 -24.26 -24.56
CA THR A 289 -5.63 -25.63 -24.32
C THR A 289 -4.56 -26.66 -24.73
N PRO A 290 -4.67 -27.93 -24.27
CA PRO A 290 -3.74 -29.00 -24.67
C PRO A 290 -3.71 -29.26 -26.18
N ASN A 291 -4.76 -28.87 -26.91
CA ASN A 291 -4.74 -28.86 -28.36
C ASN A 291 -4.07 -27.58 -28.82
N ASP A 292 -2.90 -27.71 -29.43
CA ASP A 292 -2.18 -26.53 -29.94
C ASP A 292 -3.06 -25.76 -30.93
N PRO A 293 -3.18 -24.42 -30.78
CA PRO A 293 -3.81 -23.60 -31.79
C PRO A 293 -3.04 -23.73 -33.11
N SER A 294 -3.69 -23.42 -34.23
CA SER A 294 -2.94 -23.30 -35.49
C SER A 294 -1.82 -22.28 -35.35
N ALA A 295 -0.69 -22.51 -36.02
CA ALA A 295 0.45 -21.59 -35.99
C ALA A 295 0.05 -20.17 -36.42
N GLU A 296 -0.87 -20.05 -37.38
CA GLU A 296 -1.44 -18.78 -37.83
C GLU A 296 -2.24 -18.08 -36.72
N THR A 297 -3.11 -18.81 -36.02
CA THR A 297 -3.86 -18.27 -34.87
C THR A 297 -2.90 -17.78 -33.80
N PHE A 298 -1.91 -18.59 -33.44
CA PHE A 298 -0.93 -18.22 -32.43
C PHE A 298 -0.10 -16.99 -32.83
N ALA A 299 0.37 -16.94 -34.08
CA ALA A 299 1.12 -15.79 -34.61
C ALA A 299 0.31 -14.50 -34.59
N LEU A 300 -1.00 -14.58 -34.84
CA LEU A 300 -1.89 -13.44 -34.80
C LEU A 300 -2.09 -12.89 -33.38
N TRP A 301 -2.26 -13.76 -32.37
CA TRP A 301 -2.33 -13.34 -30.96
C TRP A 301 -0.99 -12.83 -30.43
N ALA A 302 0.12 -13.43 -30.87
CA ALA A 302 1.48 -13.02 -30.54
C ALA A 302 1.93 -11.76 -31.30
N CYS A 303 1.13 -11.26 -32.24
CA CYS A 303 1.50 -10.14 -33.08
C CYS A 303 1.80 -8.89 -32.25
N PRO A 304 2.93 -8.20 -32.47
CA PRO A 304 3.25 -6.97 -31.73
C PRO A 304 2.16 -5.90 -31.82
N ARG A 305 1.45 -5.78 -32.94
CA ARG A 305 0.31 -4.87 -33.09
C ARG A 305 -0.87 -5.27 -32.21
N ASN A 306 -1.18 -6.57 -32.10
CA ASN A 306 -2.20 -7.07 -31.17
C ASN A 306 -1.86 -6.76 -29.71
N LEU A 307 -0.58 -6.94 -29.33
CA LEU A 307 -0.10 -6.64 -27.98
C LEU A 307 -0.10 -5.13 -27.71
N ALA A 308 0.23 -4.29 -28.70
CA ALA A 308 0.14 -2.85 -28.57
C ALA A 308 -1.32 -2.39 -28.38
N ASP A 309 -2.29 -3.02 -29.05
CA ASP A 309 -3.71 -2.73 -28.85
C ASP A 309 -4.16 -3.10 -27.43
N LEU A 310 -3.75 -4.27 -26.92
CA LEU A 310 -3.96 -4.65 -25.52
C LEU A 310 -3.37 -3.62 -24.56
N ALA A 311 -2.11 -3.24 -24.76
CA ALA A 311 -1.41 -2.34 -23.88
C ALA A 311 -2.05 -0.95 -23.84
N ARG A 312 -2.46 -0.39 -24.99
CA ARG A 312 -3.17 0.89 -25.04
C ARG A 312 -4.50 0.85 -24.30
N GLU A 313 -5.24 -0.24 -24.45
CA GLU A 313 -6.51 -0.41 -23.74
C GLU A 313 -6.30 -0.47 -22.22
N CYS A 314 -5.32 -1.24 -21.74
CA CYS A 314 -4.99 -1.28 -20.32
C CYS A 314 -4.53 0.08 -19.78
N LEU A 315 -3.69 0.81 -20.52
CA LEU A 315 -3.23 2.14 -20.11
C LEU A 315 -4.39 3.14 -20.00
N ALA A 316 -5.37 3.08 -20.90
CA ALA A 316 -6.58 3.90 -20.81
C ALA A 316 -7.43 3.53 -19.57
N ASP A 317 -7.57 2.23 -19.25
CA ASP A 317 -8.25 1.79 -18.03
C ASP A 317 -7.50 2.31 -16.78
N PHE A 318 -6.17 2.27 -16.76
CA PHE A 318 -5.33 2.79 -15.64
C PHE A 318 -5.45 4.31 -15.44
N GLU A 319 -5.52 5.09 -16.52
CA GLU A 319 -5.80 6.53 -16.43
C GLU A 319 -7.17 6.79 -15.81
N SER A 320 -8.19 6.02 -16.21
CA SER A 320 -9.52 6.09 -15.61
C SER A 320 -9.50 5.76 -14.12
N TRP A 321 -8.73 4.73 -13.72
CA TRP A 321 -8.59 4.35 -12.31
C TRP A 321 -7.98 5.48 -11.49
N ARG A 322 -6.90 6.13 -11.97
CA ARG A 322 -6.33 7.29 -11.27
C ARG A 322 -7.33 8.43 -11.09
N ALA A 323 -8.08 8.74 -12.15
CA ALA A 323 -9.05 9.83 -12.12
C ALA A 323 -10.14 9.61 -11.06
N MET A 324 -10.63 8.38 -10.89
CA MET A 324 -11.63 8.05 -9.86
C MET A 324 -11.10 8.33 -8.45
N ARG A 325 -9.82 8.03 -8.19
CA ARG A 325 -9.20 8.14 -6.87
C ARG A 325 -8.75 9.55 -6.50
N THR A 326 -8.61 10.43 -7.48
CA THR A 326 -8.36 11.86 -7.22
C THR A 326 -9.63 12.63 -6.87
N HIS A 327 -10.80 12.00 -6.97
CA HIS A 327 -12.11 12.60 -6.68
C HIS A 327 -12.77 12.05 -5.41
N GLU A 328 -12.08 11.18 -4.68
CA GLU A 328 -12.44 10.68 -3.34
C GLU A 328 -11.59 11.38 -2.27
#